data_AF-A0AAV9CJM3-F1
#
_entry.id   AF-A0AAV9CJM3-F1
#
_cell.length_a   1.000
_cell.length_b   1.000
_cell.length_c   1.000
_cell.angle_alpha   90.00
_cell.angle_beta   90.00
_cell.angle_gamma   90.00
#
_symmetry.space_group_name_H-M   'P 1'
#
loop_
_entity.id
_entity.type
_entity.pdbx_description
1 polymer ?
#
loop_
_entity_poly.entity_id
_entity_poly.type
_entity_poly.pdbx_seq_one_letter_code
_entity_poly.pdbx_strand_id
1 'polypeptide(L)' 'MQQYYRMGSFDNCYDKWNDLFDCFSLKTKSLSEVEEILEAREKGKTHIWSFRTVEEASANWNGKFGHLNNEQ' A
#
# COMPACT_ATOMS: atom_id res chain seq x y z
N MET A 1 -5.95 8.40 -34.94
CA MET A 1 -6.25 8.06 -33.54
C MET A 1 -5.28 8.83 -32.66
N GLN A 2 -5.73 9.86 -31.96
CA GLN A 2 -4.88 10.71 -31.13
C GLN A 2 -4.47 9.94 -29.87
N GLN A 3 -3.16 9.72 -29.70
CA GLN A 3 -2.60 9.01 -28.55
C GLN A 3 -2.37 10.01 -27.41
N TYR A 4 -3.16 9.90 -26.34
CA TYR A 4 -3.16 10.86 -25.23
C TYR A 4 -2.14 10.56 -24.11
N TYR A 5 -1.16 9.69 -24.33
CA TYR A 5 -0.05 9.51 -23.39
C TYR A 5 1.27 9.53 -24.15
N ARG A 6 2.10 10.56 -23.90
CA ARG A 6 3.46 10.66 -24.47
C ARG A 6 4.43 9.69 -23.80
N MET A 7 4.20 9.34 -22.53
CA MET A 7 4.89 8.31 -21.74
C MET A 7 3.98 7.89 -20.57
N GLY A 8 3.99 6.60 -20.23
CA GLY A 8 3.19 6.01 -19.14
C GLY A 8 2.45 4.74 -19.57
N SER A 9 2.06 3.90 -18.61
CA SER A 9 1.10 2.83 -18.86
C SER A 9 -0.29 3.44 -19.04
N PHE A 10 -1.04 2.97 -20.05
CA PHE A 10 -2.43 3.38 -20.23
C PHE A 10 -3.26 2.88 -19.04
N ASP A 11 -3.70 3.81 -18.19
CA ASP A 11 -4.67 3.52 -17.14
C ASP A 11 -6.05 3.34 -17.80
N ASN A 12 -6.59 2.13 -17.71
CA ASN A 12 -7.90 1.76 -18.24
C ASN A 12 -9.01 1.87 -17.18
N CYS A 13 -8.70 2.45 -16.02
CA CYS A 13 -9.59 2.62 -14.88
C CYS A 13 -10.14 1.29 -14.31
N TYR A 14 -9.59 0.13 -14.67
CA TYR A 14 -10.09 -1.18 -14.24
C TYR A 14 -10.09 -1.31 -12.71
N ASP A 15 -9.01 -0.89 -12.05
CA ASP A 15 -8.91 -0.90 -10.60
C ASP A 15 -9.95 0.02 -9.95
N LYS A 16 -10.25 1.18 -10.56
CA LYS A 16 -11.28 2.10 -10.07
C LYS A 16 -12.69 1.54 -10.21
N TRP A 17 -12.96 0.78 -11.28
CA TRP A 17 -14.21 0.06 -11.41
C TRP A 17 -14.34 -1.05 -10.36
N ASN A 18 -13.26 -1.78 -10.08
CA ASN A 18 -13.26 -2.79 -9.03
C ASN A 18 -13.50 -2.20 -7.64
N ASP A 19 -12.86 -1.07 -7.31
CA ASP A 19 -13.08 -0.34 -6.05
C ASP A 19 -14.56 0.04 -5.88
N LEU A 20 -15.22 0.47 -6.95
CA LEU A 20 -16.63 0.84 -6.94
C LEU A 20 -17.54 -0.38 -6.69
N PHE A 21 -17.33 -1.48 -7.42
CA PHE A 21 -18.09 -2.72 -7.23
C PHE A 21 -17.87 -3.33 -5.85
N ASP A 22 -16.64 -3.27 -5.34
CA ASP A 22 -16.32 -3.72 -3.99
C ASP A 22 -17.08 -2.90 -2.93
N CYS A 23 -17.13 -1.58 -3.07
CA CYS A 23 -17.91 -0.71 -2.19
C CYS A 23 -19.41 -1.07 -2.19
N PHE A 24 -19.99 -1.32 -3.37
CA PHE A 24 -21.39 -1.75 -3.45
C PHE A 24 -21.60 -3.12 -2.80
N SER A 25 -20.67 -4.07 -2.98
CA SER A 25 -20.72 -5.37 -2.33
C SER A 25 -20.71 -5.23 -0.80
N LEU A 26 -19.80 -4.41 -0.25
CA LEU A 26 -19.72 -4.15 1.19
C LEU A 26 -21.00 -3.51 1.75
N LYS A 27 -21.64 -2.62 1.00
CA LYS A 27 -22.92 -1.99 1.40
C LYS A 27 -24.08 -2.97 1.54
N THR A 28 -24.02 -4.15 0.92
CA THR A 28 -25.06 -5.19 1.06
C THR A 28 -24.91 -6.06 2.30
N LYS A 29 -23.80 -5.91 3.05
CA LYS A 29 -23.47 -6.76 4.20
C LYS A 29 -23.85 -6.12 5.53
N SER A 30 -23.95 -6.96 6.56
CA SER A 30 -24.13 -6.51 7.94
C SER A 30 -22.88 -5.76 8.44
N LEU A 31 -23.05 -4.84 9.39
CA LEU A 31 -21.92 -4.06 9.93
C LEU A 31 -20.80 -4.96 10.50
N SER A 32 -21.16 -6.03 11.21
CA SER A 32 -20.21 -6.98 11.78
C SER A 32 -19.39 -7.73 10.72
N GLU A 33 -20.03 -8.14 9.62
CA GLU A 33 -19.30 -8.76 8.49
C GLU A 33 -18.39 -7.75 7.80
N VAL A 34 -18.85 -6.50 7.64
CA VAL A 34 -18.03 -5.45 7.02
C VAL A 34 -16.78 -5.20 7.86
N GLU A 35 -16.92 -5.10 9.19
CA GLU A 35 -15.78 -4.95 10.11
C GLU A 35 -14.79 -6.10 9.98
N GLU A 36 -15.27 -7.35 10.01
CA GLU A 36 -14.42 -8.54 9.86
C GLU A 36 -13.67 -8.54 8.51
N ILE A 37 -14.37 -8.23 7.42
CA ILE A 37 -13.79 -8.17 6.07
C ILE A 37 -12.72 -7.08 5.99
N LEU A 38 -12.98 -5.89 6.54
CA LEU A 38 -12.03 -4.78 6.53
C LEU A 38 -10.81 -5.07 7.40
N GLU A 39 -10.99 -5.68 8.57
CA GLU A 39 -9.86 -6.10 9.42
C GLU A 39 -8.99 -7.15 8.75
N ALA A 40 -9.59 -8.17 8.13
CA ALA A 40 -8.84 -9.21 7.42
C ALA A 40 -8.03 -8.62 6.26
N ARG A 41 -8.60 -7.67 5.52
CA ARG A 41 -7.92 -6.94 4.45
C ARG A 41 -6.74 -6.12 4.98
N GLU A 42 -6.92 -5.42 6.09
CA GLU A 42 -5.84 -4.60 6.66
C GLU A 42 -4.70 -5.47 7.17
N LYS A 43 -5.00 -6.57 7.87
CA LYS A 43 -3.98 -7.55 8.31
C LYS A 43 -3.24 -8.23 7.14
N GLY A 44 -3.89 -8.35 5.99
CA GLY A 44 -3.29 -8.91 4.78
C GLY A 44 -2.35 -7.95 4.04
N LYS A 45 -2.42 -6.64 4.31
CA LYS A 45 -1.50 -5.67 3.70
C LYS A 45 -0.14 -5.75 4.39
N THR A 46 0.92 -5.79 3.58
CA THR A 46 2.28 -5.60 4.09
C THR A 46 2.44 -4.15 4.54
N HIS A 47 2.48 -3.91 5.85
CA HIS A 47 2.69 -2.58 6.40
C HIS A 47 4.14 -2.12 6.22
N ILE A 48 4.36 -0.81 6.16
CA ILE A 48 5.72 -0.24 6.07
C ILE A 48 6.64 -0.69 7.21
N TRP A 49 6.06 -1.02 8.37
CA TRP A 49 6.78 -1.51 9.56
C TRP A 49 7.27 -2.95 9.40
N SER A 50 6.76 -3.72 8.44
CA SER A 50 7.18 -5.10 8.16
C SER A 50 8.16 -5.20 6.98
N PHE A 51 8.59 -4.09 6.40
CA PHE A 51 9.53 -4.11 5.25
C PHE A 51 10.94 -4.54 5.64
N ARG A 52 11.32 -4.42 6.91
CA ARG A 52 12.66 -4.78 7.42
C ARG A 52 12.55 -5.29 8.85
N THR A 53 13.40 -6.25 9.20
CA THR A 53 13.61 -6.59 10.62
C THR A 53 14.31 -5.43 11.33
N VAL A 54 14.35 -5.48 12.67
CA VAL A 54 15.05 -4.46 13.47
C VAL A 54 16.52 -4.36 13.08
N GLU A 55 17.16 -5.51 12.82
CA GLU A 55 18.56 -5.61 12.41
C GLU A 55 18.77 -5.00 11.01
N GLU A 56 17.91 -5.35 10.05
CA GLU A 56 17.97 -4.80 8.69
C GLU A 56 17.69 -3.30 8.64
N ALA A 57 16.74 -2.84 9.45
CA ALA A 57 16.42 -1.42 9.59
C ALA A 57 17.61 -0.65 10.20
N SER A 58 18.22 -1.19 11.25
CA SER A 58 19.41 -0.62 11.90
C SER A 58 20.61 -0.57 10.95
N ALA A 59 20.89 -1.67 10.24
CA ALA A 59 21.96 -1.73 9.24
C ALA A 59 21.72 -0.74 8.09
N ASN A 60 20.48 -0.64 7.58
CA ASN A 60 20.15 0.31 6.52
C ASN A 60 20.27 1.76 7.00
N TRP A 61 19.83 2.05 8.23
CA TRP A 61 19.96 3.36 8.83
C TRP A 61 21.43 3.75 8.97
N ASN A 62 22.27 2.89 9.54
CA ASN A 62 23.70 3.15 9.70
C ASN A 62 24.41 3.29 8.34
N GLY A 63 24.03 2.51 7.33
CA GLY A 63 24.58 2.66 5.98
C GLY A 63 24.22 4.00 5.32
N LYS A 64 23.01 4.52 5.55
CA LYS A 64 22.56 5.79 4.97
C LYS A 64 23.00 7.02 5.77
N PHE A 65 22.99 6.92 7.10
CA PHE A 65 23.07 8.07 8.02
C PHE A 65 24.17 7.93 9.06
N GLY A 66 24.93 6.84 9.08
CA GLY A 66 25.99 6.64 10.08
C GLY A 66 27.10 7.70 10.04
N HIS A 67 27.27 8.39 8.91
CA HIS A 67 28.17 9.53 8.78
C HIS A 67 27.77 10.72 9.67
N LEU A 68 26.47 10.89 9.96
CA LEU A 68 25.96 11.96 10.84
C LEU A 68 26.40 11.80 12.30
N ASN A 69 26.75 10.58 12.71
CA ASN A 69 27.23 10.32 14.08
C ASN A 69 28.71 10.69 14.27
N ASN A 70 29.46 10.94 13.19
CA ASN A 70 30.88 11.27 13.23
C ASN A 70 31.15 12.78 13.15
N GLU A 71 30.12 13.61 13.04
CA GLU A 71 30.23 15.08 13.00
C GLU A 71 30.10 15.72 14.40
N GLN A 72 30.51 15.01 15.46
CA GLN A 72 30.49 15.50 16.84
C GLN A 72 31.91 15.80 17.36
#